data_AF-A0A7V3X3W8-F1
#
_entry.id   AF-A0A7V3X3W8-F1
#
_cell.length_a   1.000
_cell.length_b   1.000
_cell.length_c   1.000
_cell.angle_alpha   90.00
_cell.angle_beta   90.00
_cell.angle_gamma   90.00
#
_symmetry.space_group_name_H-M   'P 1'
#
loop_
_entity.id
_entity.type
_entity.pdbx_description
1 polymer ?
#
loop_
_entity_poly.entity_id
_entity_poly.type
_entity_poly.pdbx_seq_one_letter_code
_entity_poly.pdbx_strand_id
1 'polypeptide(L)'
;MSKRQVKIYPRFERIWHWTQALLILVLLFTGMGLNGLHHIIPFGPAVIFHTIAALLLLVLWIFATFWLFTTGTWRQFVPTLDGLVDVIRFYAYGVFKGEKHPHKKVIWRKHNPLQILAYFGLKVAVFPLVWITGILYMTYNFWEHIPDAGFYLNIVANLHL
;
A
#
# COMPACT_ATOMS: atom_id res chain seq x y z
N MET A 1 25.54 -32.56 4.38
CA MET A 1 24.40 -32.22 3.48
C MET A 1 24.65 -30.84 2.88
N SER A 2 24.70 -30.70 1.55
CA SER A 2 24.84 -29.36 0.94
C SER A 2 23.53 -28.59 1.13
N LYS A 3 23.62 -27.34 1.59
CA LYS A 3 22.43 -26.49 1.80
C LYS A 3 21.97 -25.95 0.44
N ARG A 4 20.80 -26.38 -0.02
CA ARG A 4 20.15 -25.79 -1.20
C ARG A 4 19.47 -24.48 -0.81
N GLN A 5 19.96 -23.36 -1.34
CA GLN A 5 19.31 -22.06 -1.18
C GLN A 5 18.31 -21.84 -2.32
N VAL A 6 17.12 -21.34 -1.98
CA VAL A 6 16.07 -21.00 -2.96
C VAL A 6 15.72 -19.53 -2.82
N LYS A 7 15.71 -18.83 -3.94
CA LYS A 7 15.41 -17.39 -3.97
C LYS A 7 13.90 -17.16 -3.97
N ILE A 8 13.35 -16.85 -2.79
CA ILE A 8 11.91 -16.62 -2.59
C ILE A 8 11.43 -15.32 -3.28
N TYR A 9 12.29 -14.29 -3.31
CA TYR A 9 11.99 -12.99 -3.91
C TYR A 9 12.86 -12.75 -5.15
N PRO A 10 12.29 -12.83 -6.36
CA PRO A 10 12.94 -12.41 -7.60
C PRO A 10 13.43 -10.96 -7.58
N ARG A 11 14.32 -10.60 -8.52
CA ARG A 11 14.82 -9.22 -8.66
C ARG A 11 13.68 -8.25 -8.99
N PHE A 12 12.81 -8.64 -9.91
CA PHE A 12 11.65 -7.86 -10.33
C PHE A 12 10.77 -7.45 -9.14
N GLU A 13 10.36 -8.42 -8.29
CA GLU A 13 9.51 -8.13 -7.12
C GLU A 13 10.13 -7.10 -6.16
N ARG A 14 11.46 -7.14 -5.98
CA ARG A 14 12.15 -6.18 -5.13
C ARG A 14 12.18 -4.78 -5.75
N ILE A 15 12.52 -4.69 -7.04
CA ILE A 15 12.56 -3.40 -7.74
C ILE A 15 11.17 -2.76 -7.70
N TRP A 16 10.15 -3.51 -8.09
CA TRP A 16 8.77 -3.08 -8.03
C TRP A 16 8.38 -2.58 -6.62
N HIS A 17 8.67 -3.38 -5.58
CA HIS A 17 8.34 -3.03 -4.21
C HIS A 17 9.06 -1.77 -3.72
N TRP A 18 10.36 -1.62 -3.99
CA TRP A 18 11.12 -0.45 -3.54
C TRP A 18 10.75 0.81 -4.31
N THR A 19 10.45 0.71 -5.61
CA THR A 19 9.90 1.83 -6.37
C THR A 19 8.55 2.26 -5.79
N GLN A 20 7.66 1.31 -5.49
CA GLN A 20 6.39 1.60 -4.84
C GLN A 20 6.58 2.26 -3.46
N ALA A 21 7.48 1.73 -2.63
CA ALA A 21 7.76 2.28 -1.32
C ALA A 21 8.27 3.73 -1.40
N LEU A 22 9.19 4.02 -2.32
CA LEU A 22 9.68 5.38 -2.55
C LEU A 22 8.55 6.32 -2.95
N LEU A 23 7.68 5.93 -3.90
CA LEU A 23 6.55 6.75 -4.34
C LEU A 23 5.56 7.02 -3.20
N ILE A 24 5.25 6.01 -2.39
CA ILE A 24 4.37 6.17 -1.22
C ILE A 24 5.00 7.12 -0.19
N LEU A 25 6.31 7.04 0.04
CA LEU A 25 7.00 7.97 0.95
C LEU A 25 7.00 9.41 0.42
N VAL A 26 7.14 9.61 -0.89
CA VAL A 26 7.01 10.93 -1.51
C VAL A 26 5.58 11.46 -1.35
N LEU A 27 4.57 10.64 -1.59
CA LEU A 27 3.15 11.00 -1.38
C LEU A 27 2.88 11.38 0.07
N LEU A 28 3.34 10.57 1.02
CA LEU A 28 3.21 10.85 2.44
C LEU A 28 3.89 12.16 2.81
N PHE A 29 5.15 12.34 2.40
CA PHE A 29 5.93 13.54 2.73
C PHE A 29 5.33 14.82 2.16
N THR A 30 4.94 14.80 0.87
CA THR A 30 4.31 15.95 0.22
C THR A 30 2.90 16.20 0.78
N GLY A 31 2.12 15.15 1.03
CA GLY A 31 0.79 15.25 1.66
C GLY A 31 0.85 15.89 3.04
N MET A 32 1.81 15.48 3.88
CA MET A 32 2.05 16.13 5.19
C MET A 32 2.38 17.63 5.04
N GLY A 33 3.14 18.01 4.02
CA GLY A 33 3.46 19.41 3.74
C GLY A 33 2.26 20.22 3.28
N LEU A 34 1.43 19.65 2.40
CA LEU A 34 0.18 20.26 1.92
C LEU A 34 -0.84 20.49 3.05
N ASN A 35 -0.77 19.70 4.12
CA ASN A 35 -1.62 19.82 5.30
C ASN A 35 -0.99 20.60 6.46
N GLY A 36 0.15 21.26 6.21
CA GLY A 36 0.76 22.16 7.19
C GLY A 36 1.55 21.49 8.31
N LEU A 37 1.81 20.18 8.24
CA LEU A 37 2.68 19.51 9.22
C LEU A 37 4.14 19.99 9.09
N HIS A 38 4.54 20.42 7.89
CA HIS A 38 5.81 21.07 7.62
C HIS A 38 5.72 21.99 6.40
N HIS A 39 6.71 22.86 6.21
CA HIS A 39 6.78 23.82 5.10
C HIS A 39 8.11 23.71 4.33
N ILE A 40 8.72 22.52 4.32
CA ILE A 40 10.06 22.31 3.73
C ILE A 40 10.05 22.55 2.21
N ILE A 41 8.95 22.17 1.55
CA ILE A 41 8.72 22.40 0.13
C ILE A 41 7.58 23.42 -0.01
N PRO A 42 7.71 24.48 -0.84
CA PRO A 42 6.61 25.40 -1.10
C PRO A 42 5.37 24.67 -1.67
N PHE A 43 4.18 25.21 -1.42
CA PHE A 43 2.91 24.57 -1.76
C PHE A 43 2.82 24.12 -3.22
N GLY A 44 3.12 25.00 -4.18
CA GLY A 44 3.05 24.67 -5.62
C GLY A 44 3.89 23.45 -6.02
N PRO A 45 5.21 23.44 -5.76
CA PRO A 45 6.05 22.27 -5.97
C PRO A 45 5.58 21.02 -5.20
N ALA A 46 5.07 21.15 -3.97
CA ALA A 46 4.53 20.02 -3.22
C ALA A 46 3.33 19.38 -3.92
N VAL A 47 2.39 20.18 -4.46
CA VAL A 47 1.26 19.68 -5.26
C VAL A 47 1.75 18.95 -6.52
N ILE A 48 2.73 19.53 -7.23
CA ILE A 48 3.30 18.92 -8.44
C ILE A 48 3.93 17.57 -8.12
N PHE A 49 4.80 17.50 -7.12
CA PHE A 49 5.47 16.25 -6.74
C PHE A 49 4.48 15.20 -6.23
N HIS A 50 3.48 15.60 -5.45
CA HIS A 50 2.42 14.71 -4.98
C HIS A 50 1.65 14.10 -6.17
N THR A 51 1.23 14.95 -7.11
CA THR A 51 0.47 14.55 -8.30
C THR A 51 1.28 13.62 -9.20
N ILE A 52 2.54 13.97 -9.49
CA ILE A 52 3.42 13.13 -10.31
C ILE A 52 3.67 11.78 -9.63
N ALA A 53 3.95 11.77 -8.32
CA ALA A 53 4.17 10.54 -7.57
C ALA A 53 2.92 9.64 -7.58
N ALA A 54 1.72 10.22 -7.46
CA ALA A 54 0.45 9.50 -7.57
C ALA A 54 0.32 8.87 -8.97
N LEU A 55 0.46 9.65 -10.04
CA LEU A 55 0.35 9.14 -11.40
C LEU A 55 1.37 8.03 -11.70
N LEU A 56 2.63 8.19 -11.26
CA LEU A 56 3.65 7.14 -11.38
C LEU A 56 3.28 5.88 -10.59
N LEU A 57 2.70 6.03 -9.41
CA LEU A 57 2.22 4.90 -8.60
C LEU A 57 1.07 4.17 -9.29
N LEU A 58 0.14 4.90 -9.92
CA LEU A 58 -0.95 4.31 -10.69
C LEU A 58 -0.42 3.47 -11.86
N VAL A 59 0.51 4.04 -12.64
CA VAL A 59 1.18 3.32 -13.74
C VAL A 59 1.89 2.08 -13.22
N LEU A 60 2.65 2.20 -12.12
CA LEU A 60 3.33 1.07 -11.50
C LEU A 60 2.34 -0.03 -11.08
N TRP A 61 1.17 0.35 -10.56
CA TRP A 61 0.14 -0.60 -10.15
C TRP A 61 -0.56 -1.28 -11.31
N ILE A 62 -0.75 -0.60 -12.44
CA ILE A 62 -1.25 -1.23 -13.67
C ILE A 62 -0.30 -2.35 -14.09
N PHE A 63 1.01 -2.08 -14.17
CA PHE A 63 2.01 -3.09 -14.50
C PHE A 63 2.10 -4.21 -13.44
N ALA A 64 2.03 -3.85 -12.16
CA ALA A 64 2.07 -4.83 -11.07
C ALA A 64 0.85 -5.75 -11.10
N THR A 65 -0.34 -5.20 -11.34
CA THR A 65 -1.58 -5.95 -11.44
C THR A 65 -1.51 -6.91 -12.62
N PHE A 66 -1.12 -6.41 -13.81
CA PHE A 66 -0.88 -7.24 -14.98
C PHE A 66 0.10 -8.40 -14.68
N TRP A 67 1.23 -8.12 -14.02
CA TRP A 67 2.19 -9.13 -13.61
C TRP A 67 1.61 -10.17 -12.64
N LEU A 68 0.89 -9.72 -11.61
CA LEU A 68 0.29 -10.59 -10.59
C LEU A 68 -0.73 -11.56 -11.21
N PHE A 69 -1.52 -11.09 -12.17
CA PHE A 69 -2.49 -11.92 -12.89
C PHE A 69 -1.81 -12.90 -13.84
N THR A 70 -0.90 -12.43 -14.70
CA THR A 70 -0.20 -13.28 -15.69
C THR A 70 0.68 -14.35 -15.05
N THR A 71 1.29 -14.07 -13.90
CA THR A 71 2.11 -15.06 -13.17
C THR A 71 1.32 -15.93 -12.20
N GLY A 72 0.04 -15.63 -11.97
CA GLY A 72 -0.80 -16.31 -10.96
C GLY A 72 -0.36 -16.05 -9.51
N THR A 73 0.60 -15.14 -9.29
CA THR A 73 1.13 -14.82 -7.96
C THR A 73 0.11 -14.09 -7.08
N TRP A 74 -1.01 -13.62 -7.64
CA TRP A 74 -2.11 -13.04 -6.87
C TRP A 74 -2.72 -14.02 -5.84
N ARG A 75 -2.67 -15.34 -6.11
CA ARG A 75 -3.25 -16.39 -5.25
C ARG A 75 -2.68 -16.39 -3.83
N GLN A 76 -1.45 -15.91 -3.65
CA GLN A 76 -0.81 -15.83 -2.33
C GLN A 76 -1.41 -14.76 -1.41
N PHE A 77 -2.26 -13.86 -1.95
CA PHE A 77 -2.92 -12.79 -1.21
C PHE A 77 -4.37 -13.12 -0.84
N VAL A 78 -4.86 -14.34 -1.13
CA VAL A 78 -6.19 -14.76 -0.69
C VAL A 78 -6.17 -14.92 0.84
N PRO A 79 -7.05 -14.20 1.58
CA PRO A 79 -7.05 -14.24 3.03
C PRO A 79 -7.36 -15.64 3.56
N THR A 80 -6.67 -16.02 4.63
CA THR A 80 -6.87 -17.25 5.39
C THR A 80 -6.70 -16.93 6.86
N LEU A 81 -7.57 -17.51 7.68
CA LEU A 81 -7.51 -17.39 9.14
C LEU A 81 -6.70 -18.56 9.77
N ASP A 82 -6.27 -19.52 8.96
CA ASP A 82 -5.59 -20.72 9.43
C ASP A 82 -4.23 -20.37 10.04
N GLY A 83 -4.05 -20.70 11.33
CA GLY A 83 -2.84 -20.39 12.09
C GLY A 83 -2.69 -18.89 12.43
N LEU A 84 -3.75 -18.09 12.29
CA LEU A 84 -3.72 -16.67 12.63
C LEU A 84 -3.49 -16.47 14.13
N VAL A 85 -4.21 -17.21 14.98
CA VAL A 85 -4.07 -17.13 16.44
C VAL A 85 -2.66 -17.46 16.88
N ASP A 86 -2.04 -18.49 16.28
CA ASP A 86 -0.65 -18.87 16.58
C ASP A 86 0.34 -17.76 16.21
N VAL A 87 0.14 -17.11 15.05
CA VAL A 87 0.98 -16.00 14.61
C VAL A 87 0.78 -14.77 15.49
N ILE A 88 -0.45 -14.47 15.91
CA ILE A 88 -0.74 -13.37 16.84
C ILE A 88 -0.05 -13.63 18.18
N ARG A 89 -0.24 -14.83 18.77
CA ARG A 89 0.44 -15.22 20.02
C ARG A 89 1.95 -15.14 19.88
N PHE A 90 2.50 -15.60 18.76
CA PHE A 90 3.93 -15.57 18.51
C PHE A 90 4.47 -14.14 18.54
N TYR A 91 3.84 -13.20 17.84
CA TYR A 91 4.27 -11.80 17.86
C TYR A 91 3.99 -11.09 19.18
N ALA A 92 2.92 -11.43 19.89
CA ALA A 92 2.57 -10.82 21.17
C ALA A 92 3.51 -11.25 22.31
N TYR A 93 4.00 -12.50 22.30
CA TYR A 93 4.78 -13.06 23.41
C TYR A 93 5.89 -14.02 22.98
N GLY A 94 5.60 -14.97 22.08
CA GLY A 94 6.52 -16.07 21.74
C GLY A 94 7.89 -15.61 21.20
N VAL A 95 7.93 -14.49 20.47
CA VAL A 95 9.16 -13.91 19.94
C VAL A 95 10.16 -13.53 21.04
N PHE A 96 9.67 -13.04 22.19
CA PHE A 96 10.51 -12.66 23.33
C PHE A 96 11.05 -13.88 24.09
N LYS A 97 10.44 -15.05 23.90
CA LYS A 97 10.91 -16.33 24.44
C LYS A 97 11.84 -17.08 23.48
N GLY A 98 12.12 -16.54 22.31
CA GLY A 98 12.93 -17.21 21.29
C GLY A 98 12.24 -18.42 20.67
N GLU A 99 10.90 -18.48 20.72
CA GLU A 99 10.13 -19.53 20.05
C GLU A 99 10.41 -19.53 18.53
N LYS A 100 10.20 -20.67 17.87
CA LYS A 100 10.29 -20.74 16.41
C LYS A 100 9.03 -20.14 15.79
N HIS A 101 9.18 -19.33 14.75
CA HIS A 101 8.05 -18.73 14.05
C HIS A 101 7.11 -19.83 13.51
N PRO A 102 5.79 -19.78 13.81
CA PRO A 102 4.84 -20.85 13.49
C PRO A 102 4.64 -21.03 11.98
N HIS A 103 4.75 -19.95 11.21
CA HIS A 103 4.65 -19.98 9.76
C HIS A 103 6.01 -20.23 9.08
N LYS A 104 6.05 -21.19 8.14
CA LYS A 104 7.21 -21.45 7.27
C LYS A 104 7.00 -20.84 5.88
N LYS A 105 7.93 -19.99 5.45
CA LYS A 105 7.88 -19.35 4.12
C LYS A 105 8.19 -20.36 3.03
N VAL A 106 7.32 -20.44 2.03
CA VAL A 106 7.50 -21.24 0.81
C VAL A 106 7.25 -20.37 -0.42
N ILE A 107 7.71 -20.79 -1.60
CA ILE A 107 7.70 -19.94 -2.82
C ILE A 107 6.29 -19.46 -3.18
N TRP A 108 5.28 -20.32 -3.03
CA TRP A 108 3.88 -20.03 -3.35
C TRP A 108 3.09 -19.39 -2.19
N ARG A 109 3.66 -19.34 -0.98
CA ARG A 109 3.06 -18.72 0.21
C ARG A 109 4.15 -18.03 1.02
N LYS A 110 4.42 -16.77 0.64
CA LYS A 110 5.50 -15.95 1.21
C LYS A 110 5.12 -15.26 2.51
N HIS A 111 3.82 -15.05 2.71
CA HIS A 111 3.25 -14.28 3.80
C HIS A 111 2.55 -15.16 4.84
N ASN A 112 2.71 -14.78 6.10
CA ASN A 112 1.92 -15.38 7.19
C ASN A 112 0.47 -14.85 7.17
N PRO A 113 -0.49 -15.54 7.81
CA PRO A 113 -1.89 -15.12 7.87
C PRO A 113 -2.11 -13.65 8.27
N LEU A 114 -1.39 -13.16 9.29
CA LEU A 114 -1.50 -11.77 9.75
C LEU A 114 -1.07 -10.76 8.67
N GLN A 115 0.03 -11.05 7.97
CA GLN A 115 0.49 -10.25 6.84
C GLN A 115 -0.52 -10.26 5.69
N ILE A 116 -1.10 -11.41 5.36
CA ILE A 116 -2.12 -11.52 4.31
C ILE A 116 -3.33 -10.66 4.65
N LEU A 117 -3.81 -10.71 5.90
CA LEU A 117 -4.91 -9.85 6.35
C LEU A 117 -4.55 -8.36 6.25
N ALA A 118 -3.34 -7.96 6.62
CA ALA A 118 -2.89 -6.59 6.47
C ALA A 118 -2.87 -6.16 4.99
N TYR A 119 -2.36 -6.99 4.08
CA TYR A 119 -2.39 -6.73 2.64
C TYR A 119 -3.82 -6.66 2.09
N PHE A 120 -4.71 -7.52 2.57
CA PHE A 120 -6.11 -7.51 2.19
C PHE A 120 -6.79 -6.20 2.61
N GLY A 121 -6.63 -5.78 3.87
CA GLY A 121 -7.15 -4.51 4.36
C GLY A 121 -6.62 -3.30 3.59
N LEU A 122 -5.32 -3.27 3.29
CA LEU A 122 -4.73 -2.23 2.45
C LEU A 122 -5.39 -2.17 1.06
N LYS A 123 -5.57 -3.32 0.40
CA LYS A 123 -6.10 -3.38 -0.96
C LYS A 123 -7.60 -3.12 -1.07
N VAL A 124 -8.38 -3.48 -0.06
CA VAL A 124 -9.85 -3.43 -0.10
C VAL A 124 -10.41 -2.18 0.56
N ALA A 125 -9.71 -1.61 1.54
CA ALA A 125 -10.18 -0.41 2.24
C ALA A 125 -9.30 0.81 1.94
N VAL A 126 -8.02 0.76 2.33
CA VAL A 126 -7.15 1.95 2.30
C VAL A 126 -6.90 2.44 0.88
N PHE A 127 -6.52 1.55 -0.04
CA PHE A 127 -6.22 1.94 -1.42
C PHE A 127 -7.45 2.50 -2.14
N PRO A 128 -8.63 1.85 -2.14
CA PRO A 128 -9.82 2.44 -2.73
C PRO A 128 -10.17 3.80 -2.13
N LEU A 129 -10.11 3.94 -0.80
CA LEU A 129 -10.40 5.20 -0.13
C LEU A 129 -9.48 6.33 -0.62
N VAL A 130 -8.16 6.13 -0.57
CA VAL A 130 -7.17 7.14 -0.97
C VAL A 130 -7.29 7.47 -2.46
N TRP A 131 -7.50 6.47 -3.33
CA TRP A 131 -7.62 6.72 -4.77
C TRP A 131 -8.92 7.42 -5.15
N ILE A 132 -10.05 6.98 -4.61
CA ILE A 132 -11.35 7.61 -4.89
C ILE A 132 -11.34 9.06 -4.42
N THR A 133 -10.91 9.30 -3.18
CA THR A 133 -10.84 10.66 -2.62
C THR A 133 -9.83 11.54 -3.37
N GLY A 134 -8.66 11.01 -3.71
CA GLY A 134 -7.64 11.75 -4.46
C GLY A 134 -8.10 12.13 -5.87
N ILE A 135 -8.77 11.22 -6.59
CA ILE A 135 -9.34 11.50 -7.91
C ILE A 135 -10.46 12.53 -7.80
N LEU A 136 -11.37 12.40 -6.83
CA LEU A 136 -12.43 13.39 -6.60
C LEU A 136 -11.87 14.78 -6.31
N TYR A 137 -10.81 14.85 -5.51
CA TYR A 137 -10.11 16.10 -5.20
C TYR A 137 -9.46 16.71 -6.46
N MET A 138 -8.73 15.91 -7.24
CA MET A 138 -8.10 16.38 -8.48
C MET A 138 -9.11 16.82 -9.55
N THR A 139 -10.32 16.26 -9.53
CA THR A 139 -11.37 16.52 -10.52
C THR A 139 -12.42 17.53 -10.03
N TYR A 140 -12.14 18.28 -8.95
CA TYR A 140 -13.06 19.26 -8.37
C TYR A 140 -13.72 20.19 -9.40
N ASN A 141 -12.95 20.72 -10.35
CA ASN A 141 -13.46 21.62 -11.39
C ASN A 141 -14.57 21.01 -12.27
N PHE A 142 -14.67 19.67 -12.34
CA PHE A 142 -15.74 19.00 -13.09
C PHE A 142 -17.06 18.93 -12.33
N TRP A 143 -17.06 19.09 -11.01
CA TRP A 143 -18.24 18.93 -10.18
C TRP A 143 -18.50 20.12 -9.24
N GLU A 144 -17.69 21.17 -9.27
CA GLU A 144 -17.86 22.40 -8.47
C GLU A 144 -19.21 23.10 -8.64
N HIS A 145 -19.92 22.81 -9.74
CA HIS A 145 -21.23 23.39 -10.06
C HIS A 145 -22.41 22.71 -9.35
N ILE A 146 -22.20 21.58 -8.68
CA ILE A 146 -23.28 20.92 -7.92
C ILE A 146 -23.61 21.72 -6.65
N PRO A 147 -24.87 21.70 -6.18
CA PRO A 147 -25.22 22.28 -4.88
C PRO A 147 -24.32 21.72 -3.77
N ASP A 148 -23.88 22.59 -2.85
CA ASP A 148 -23.04 22.22 -1.70
C ASP A 148 -21.66 21.61 -2.04
N ALA A 149 -21.14 21.82 -3.26
CA ALA A 149 -19.83 21.29 -3.68
C ALA A 149 -18.68 21.59 -2.70
N GLY A 150 -18.64 22.80 -2.13
CA GLY A 150 -17.61 23.18 -1.15
C GLY A 150 -17.67 22.34 0.14
N PHE A 151 -18.88 21.98 0.60
CA PHE A 151 -19.05 21.09 1.75
C PHE A 151 -18.58 19.67 1.43
N TYR A 152 -18.95 19.13 0.27
CA TYR A 152 -18.48 17.82 -0.17
C TYR A 152 -16.97 17.79 -0.38
N LEU A 153 -16.37 18.86 -0.90
CA LEU A 153 -14.92 18.98 -1.05
C LEU A 153 -14.22 18.88 0.30
N ASN A 154 -14.76 19.51 1.34
CA ASN A 154 -14.21 19.40 2.69
C ASN A 154 -14.24 17.95 3.21
N ILE A 155 -15.33 17.22 2.98
CA ILE A 155 -15.43 15.80 3.34
C ILE A 155 -14.39 14.98 2.58
N VAL A 156 -14.30 15.15 1.26
CA VAL A 156 -13.34 14.44 0.41
C VAL A 156 -11.90 14.74 0.84
N ALA A 157 -11.58 16.00 1.14
CA ALA A 157 -10.28 16.43 1.63
C ALA A 157 -9.88 15.71 2.91
N ASN A 158 -10.78 15.68 3.91
CA ASN A 158 -10.51 15.05 5.20
C ASN A 158 -10.43 13.51 5.10
N LEU A 159 -11.21 12.89 4.21
CA LEU A 159 -11.12 11.45 3.95
C LEU A 159 -9.85 11.04 3.20
N HIS A 160 -9.20 11.98 2.49
CA HIS A 160 -7.97 11.71 1.75
C HIS A 160 -6.70 11.69 2.64
N LEU A 161 -6.79 12.24 3.84
CA LEU A 161 -5.70 12.26 4.83
C LEU A 161 -5.48 10.88 5.47
#